data_AF-A0A6L7IGI8-F1
#
_entry.id   AF-A0A6L7IGI8-F1
#
_cell.length_a   1.000
_cell.length_b   1.000
_cell.length_c   1.000
_cell.angle_alpha   90.00
_cell.angle_beta   90.00
_cell.angle_gamma   90.00
#
_symmetry.space_group_name_H-M   'P 1'
#
loop_
_entity.id
_entity.type
_entity.pdbx_description
1 polymer ?
#
loop_
_entity_poly.entity_id
_entity_poly.type
_entity_poly.pdbx_seq_one_letter_code
_entity_poly.pdbx_strand_id
1 'polypeptide(L)'
;MNTKLLSLLFLTLGILIFSQKVTIKKDIVYLDAKECLKITGDSNNVSFIDLNGNEIIFLKFVHNSRYGSLYNKITFLDQSLTLTSQSYIFGKKLLIEKLLESKVLNNCKLDEEKIKTFIMKYDENIER
;
A
#
# COMPACT_ATOMS: atom_id res chain seq x y z
N MET A 1 12.41 -47.15 -16.33
CA MET A 1 11.75 -45.99 -15.70
C MET A 1 12.08 -44.76 -16.55
N ASN A 2 11.09 -44.22 -17.27
CA ASN A 2 11.33 -43.23 -18.33
C ASN A 2 11.85 -41.91 -17.74
N THR A 3 13.13 -41.60 -17.99
CA THR A 3 13.82 -40.37 -17.56
C THR A 3 13.10 -39.08 -17.98
N LYS A 4 12.27 -39.14 -19.04
CA LYS A 4 11.44 -38.01 -19.51
C LYS A 4 10.26 -37.66 -18.58
N LEU A 5 9.79 -38.60 -17.75
CA LEU A 5 8.69 -38.34 -16.82
C LEU A 5 9.16 -37.57 -15.59
N LEU A 6 10.41 -37.79 -15.17
CA LEU A 6 11.03 -37.14 -14.02
C LEU A 6 11.32 -35.65 -14.28
N SER A 7 11.60 -35.28 -15.55
CA SER A 7 11.89 -33.90 -15.96
C SER A 7 10.65 -33.01 -15.92
N LEU A 8 9.45 -33.58 -16.16
CA LEU A 8 8.19 -32.83 -16.18
C LEU A 8 7.69 -32.50 -14.77
N LEU A 9 8.03 -33.33 -13.78
CA LEU A 9 7.63 -33.15 -12.37
C LEU A 9 8.41 -32.00 -11.68
N PHE A 10 9.61 -31.66 -12.16
CA PHE A 10 10.39 -30.55 -11.64
C PHE A 10 9.93 -29.18 -12.14
N LEU A 11 9.22 -29.12 -13.28
CA LEU A 11 8.74 -27.86 -13.85
C LEU A 11 7.47 -27.32 -13.15
N THR A 12 6.67 -28.20 -12.53
CA THR A 12 5.41 -27.83 -11.89
C THR A 12 5.58 -27.34 -10.44
N LEU A 13 6.75 -27.55 -9.83
CA LEU A 13 7.02 -27.11 -8.45
C LEU A 13 7.42 -25.62 -8.34
N GLY A 14 7.64 -24.94 -9.48
CA GLY A 14 8.15 -23.57 -9.53
C GLY A 14 7.09 -22.46 -9.36
N ILE A 15 5.81 -22.80 -9.18
CA ILE A 15 4.70 -21.81 -9.16
C ILE A 15 4.14 -21.57 -7.75
N LEU A 16 4.97 -21.68 -6.71
CA LEU A 16 4.59 -21.14 -5.41
C LEU A 16 4.59 -19.60 -5.52
N ILE A 17 3.44 -19.05 -5.92
CA ILE A 17 3.16 -17.62 -5.88
C ILE A 17 3.10 -17.24 -4.40
N PHE A 18 4.24 -16.86 -3.83
CA PHE A 18 4.31 -16.32 -2.48
C PHE A 18 3.67 -14.92 -2.49
N SER A 19 2.37 -14.87 -2.24
CA SER A 19 1.70 -13.61 -1.92
C SER A 19 2.13 -13.18 -0.52
N GLN A 20 2.70 -11.97 -0.40
CA GLN A 20 3.12 -11.44 0.90
C GLN A 20 1.89 -11.25 1.79
N LYS A 21 1.89 -11.90 2.95
CA LYS A 21 0.78 -11.82 3.89
C LYS A 21 0.85 -10.51 4.68
N VAL A 22 -0.16 -9.67 4.49
CA VAL A 22 -0.33 -8.42 5.25
C VAL A 22 -1.16 -8.67 6.50
N THR A 23 -0.68 -8.26 7.67
CA THR A 23 -1.46 -8.25 8.91
C THR A 23 -1.24 -6.95 9.66
N ILE A 24 -2.29 -6.38 10.26
CA ILE A 24 -2.17 -5.20 11.13
C ILE A 24 -2.54 -5.63 12.55
N LYS A 25 -1.65 -5.46 13.52
CA LYS A 25 -1.90 -5.74 14.95
C LYS A 25 -1.40 -4.59 15.79
N LYS A 26 -2.24 -4.05 16.69
CA LYS A 26 -1.89 -2.93 17.59
C LYS A 26 -1.19 -1.79 16.83
N ASP A 27 -1.77 -1.40 15.69
CA ASP A 27 -1.26 -0.38 14.78
C ASP A 27 0.14 -0.65 14.20
N ILE A 28 0.64 -1.89 14.23
CA ILE A 28 1.86 -2.30 13.53
C ILE A 28 1.46 -3.13 12.30
N VAL A 29 2.01 -2.75 11.15
CA VAL A 29 1.90 -3.49 9.88
C VAL A 29 2.99 -4.54 9.85
N TYR A 30 2.58 -5.78 9.66
CA TYR A 30 3.44 -6.94 9.47
C TYR A 30 3.33 -7.43 8.03
N LEU A 31 4.48 -7.61 7.37
CA LEU A 31 4.60 -8.34 6.10
C LEU A 31 5.29 -9.67 6.38
N ASP A 32 4.63 -10.78 6.08
CA ASP A 32 5.15 -12.13 6.36
C ASP A 32 5.65 -12.29 7.80
N ALA A 33 4.86 -11.78 8.75
CA ALA A 33 5.15 -11.74 10.19
C ALA A 33 6.35 -10.87 10.62
N LYS A 34 6.98 -10.12 9.71
CA LYS A 34 8.01 -9.13 10.03
C LYS A 34 7.40 -7.75 10.17
N GLU A 35 7.79 -7.03 11.21
CA GLU A 35 7.40 -5.62 11.39
C GLU A 35 7.89 -4.79 10.22
N CYS A 36 7.01 -3.92 9.73
CA CYS A 36 7.22 -3.21 8.48
C CYS A 36 6.99 -1.72 8.63
N LEU A 37 5.81 -1.35 9.13
CA LEU A 37 5.41 0.03 9.33
C LEU A 37 4.65 0.14 10.65
N LYS A 38 4.72 1.30 11.27
CA LYS A 38 3.83 1.68 12.38
C LYS A 38 2.77 2.65 11.86
N ILE A 39 1.54 2.47 12.31
CA ILE A 39 0.42 3.36 12.05
C ILE A 39 0.18 4.19 13.30
N THR A 40 -0.03 5.49 13.12
CA THR A 40 -0.43 6.40 14.19
C THR A 40 -1.49 7.38 13.70
N GLY A 41 -2.00 8.22 14.59
CA GLY A 41 -3.01 9.23 14.28
C GLY A 41 -4.41 8.84 14.77
N ASP A 42 -5.41 9.53 14.21
CA ASP A 42 -6.83 9.43 14.59
C ASP A 42 -7.70 8.90 13.43
N SER A 43 -9.03 9.04 13.56
CA SER A 43 -9.97 8.57 12.53
C SER A 43 -9.91 9.37 11.22
N ASN A 44 -9.40 10.60 11.26
CA ASN A 44 -9.36 11.53 10.14
C ASN A 44 -7.96 11.72 9.58
N ASN A 45 -6.92 11.53 10.40
CA ASN A 45 -5.53 11.75 10.04
C ASN A 45 -4.72 10.53 10.45
N VAL A 46 -4.18 9.81 9.48
CA VAL A 46 -3.44 8.56 9.69
C VAL A 46 -2.04 8.70 9.11
N SER A 47 -1.04 8.42 9.95
CA SER A 47 0.37 8.47 9.57
C SER A 47 0.94 7.05 9.51
N PHE A 48 1.65 6.73 8.43
CA PHE A 48 2.44 5.51 8.30
C PHE A 48 3.91 5.85 8.46
N ILE A 49 4.55 5.20 9.42
CA ILE A 49 5.91 5.48 9.88
C ILE A 49 6.79 4.27 9.58
N ASP A 50 7.98 4.51 9.03
CA ASP A 50 8.98 3.48 8.78
C ASP A 50 9.63 2.97 10.09
N LEU A 51 10.51 1.98 9.96
CA LEU A 51 11.23 1.41 11.11
C LEU A 51 12.26 2.38 11.73
N ASN A 52 12.61 3.46 11.05
CA ASN A 52 13.53 4.49 11.54
C ASN A 52 12.80 5.62 12.29
N GLY A 53 11.46 5.62 12.28
CA GLY A 53 10.64 6.67 12.88
C GLY A 53 10.28 7.81 11.93
N ASN A 54 10.54 7.68 10.63
CA ASN A 54 10.16 8.66 9.63
C ASN A 54 8.72 8.45 9.18
N GLU A 55 7.93 9.50 9.15
CA GLU A 55 6.61 9.46 8.52
C GLU A 55 6.78 9.44 6.99
N ILE A 56 6.29 8.40 6.33
CA ILE A 56 6.47 8.19 4.88
C ILE A 56 5.18 8.40 4.07
N ILE A 57 4.03 8.14 4.69
CA ILE A 57 2.71 8.33 4.07
C ILE A 57 1.77 8.96 5.07
N PHE A 58 1.05 9.99 4.62
CA PHE A 58 -0.04 10.60 5.37
C PHE A 58 -1.38 10.40 4.62
N LEU A 59 -2.32 9.73 5.28
CA LEU A 59 -3.68 9.47 4.78
C LEU A 59 -4.66 10.34 5.57
N LYS A 60 -5.36 11.22 4.87
CA LYS A 60 -6.37 12.11 5.46
C LYS A 60 -7.76 11.80 4.91
N PHE A 61 -8.73 11.68 5.79
CA PHE A 61 -10.15 11.60 5.45
C PHE A 61 -10.73 13.01 5.50
N VAL A 62 -11.24 13.49 4.37
CA VAL A 62 -11.75 14.84 4.21
C VAL A 62 -13.24 14.80 3.94
N HIS A 63 -14.00 15.44 4.83
CA HIS A 63 -15.42 15.69 4.63
C HIS A 63 -15.59 17.02 3.91
N ASN A 64 -16.06 16.99 2.66
CA ASN A 64 -16.33 18.22 1.92
C ASN A 64 -17.79 18.64 2.12
N SER A 65 -18.02 19.81 2.73
CA SER A 65 -19.37 20.39 2.84
C SER A 65 -19.96 20.80 1.49
N ARG A 66 -19.14 21.04 0.46
CA ARG A 66 -19.55 21.43 -0.90
C ARG A 66 -20.04 20.25 -1.74
N TYR A 67 -19.56 19.03 -1.47
CA TYR A 67 -19.94 17.80 -2.21
C TYR A 67 -20.68 16.76 -1.35
N GLY A 68 -20.80 17.00 -0.04
CA GLY A 68 -21.45 16.11 0.94
C GLY A 68 -20.78 14.75 1.13
N SER A 69 -19.75 14.44 0.33
CA SER A 69 -19.16 13.12 0.20
C SER A 69 -17.75 13.10 0.77
N LEU A 70 -17.43 12.02 1.49
CA LEU A 70 -16.11 11.75 2.03
C LEU A 70 -15.16 11.42 0.87
N TYR A 71 -14.01 12.06 0.83
CA TYR A 71 -12.88 11.63 0.01
C TYR A 71 -11.65 11.44 0.89
N ASN A 72 -10.67 10.71 0.39
CA ASN A 72 -9.38 10.57 1.04
C ASN A 72 -8.30 11.32 0.23
N LYS A 73 -7.32 11.82 0.94
CA LYS A 73 -6.09 12.42 0.41
C LYS A 73 -4.93 11.61 0.93
N ILE A 74 -4.12 11.07 0.03
CA ILE A 74 -2.92 10.32 0.37
C ILE A 74 -1.71 11.13 -0.08
N THR A 75 -0.79 11.41 0.84
CA THR A 75 0.44 12.14 0.60
C THR A 75 1.63 11.22 0.83
N PHE A 76 2.51 11.12 -0.16
CA PHE A 76 3.82 10.48 -0.05
C PHE A 76 4.83 11.57 0.28
N LEU A 77 5.33 11.56 1.51
CA LEU A 77 5.97 12.74 2.11
C LEU A 77 7.35 13.04 1.50
N ASP A 78 8.19 12.02 1.33
CA ASP A 78 9.54 12.17 0.78
C ASP A 78 9.53 12.80 -0.62
N GLN A 79 8.56 12.41 -1.47
CA GLN A 79 8.45 12.92 -2.83
C GLN A 79 7.56 14.17 -2.93
N SER A 80 6.91 14.58 -1.84
CA SER A 80 5.89 15.64 -1.82
C SER A 80 4.81 15.44 -2.88
N LEU A 81 4.45 14.18 -3.12
CA LEU A 81 3.43 13.79 -4.09
C LEU A 81 2.12 13.46 -3.39
N THR A 82 1.00 13.75 -4.03
CA THR A 82 -0.33 13.58 -3.43
C THR A 82 -1.31 13.04 -4.46
N LEU A 83 -2.27 12.25 -3.99
CA LEU A 83 -3.48 11.91 -4.72
C LEU A 83 -4.71 12.16 -3.86
N THR A 84 -5.83 12.39 -4.52
CA THR A 84 -7.16 12.50 -3.91
C THR A 84 -8.10 11.50 -4.56
N SER A 85 -8.87 10.74 -3.77
CA SER A 85 -9.84 9.79 -4.31
C SER A 85 -11.14 9.79 -3.52
N GLN A 86 -12.24 9.88 -4.23
CA GLN A 86 -13.60 9.79 -3.72
C GLN A 86 -14.29 8.52 -4.19
N SER A 87 -14.02 8.07 -5.42
CA SER A 87 -14.58 6.82 -5.95
C SER A 87 -13.98 5.59 -5.28
N TYR A 88 -12.74 5.68 -4.80
CA TYR A 88 -12.04 4.61 -4.12
C TYR A 88 -11.58 5.02 -2.72
N ILE A 89 -12.36 4.62 -1.70
CA ILE A 89 -12.08 5.01 -0.31
C ILE A 89 -11.00 4.13 0.32
N PHE A 90 -9.79 4.68 0.47
CA PHE A 90 -8.68 3.98 1.08
C PHE A 90 -8.79 3.98 2.61
N GLY A 91 -8.98 2.79 3.19
CA GLY A 91 -8.73 2.53 4.60
C GLY A 91 -7.28 2.10 4.88
N LYS A 92 -6.87 2.09 6.15
CA LYS A 92 -5.51 1.70 6.60
C LYS A 92 -4.96 0.45 5.92
N LYS A 93 -5.72 -0.65 6.01
CA LYS A 93 -5.34 -1.96 5.45
C LYS A 93 -5.34 -1.97 3.93
N LEU A 94 -6.39 -1.40 3.35
CA LEU A 94 -6.58 -1.38 1.90
C LEU A 94 -5.48 -0.60 1.18
N LEU A 95 -5.06 0.53 1.76
CA LEU A 95 -3.94 1.30 1.23
C LEU A 95 -2.66 0.45 1.18
N ILE A 96 -2.29 -0.21 2.29
CA ILE A 96 -1.12 -1.09 2.32
C ILE A 96 -1.21 -2.22 1.29
N GLU A 97 -2.36 -2.90 1.22
CA GLU A 97 -2.59 -3.97 0.24
C GLU A 97 -2.40 -3.46 -1.20
N LYS A 98 -2.92 -2.27 -1.53
CA LYS A 98 -2.76 -1.68 -2.87
C LYS A 98 -1.35 -1.20 -3.17
N LEU A 99 -0.63 -0.69 -2.18
CA LEU A 99 0.77 -0.34 -2.34
C LEU A 99 1.64 -1.57 -2.62
N LEU A 100 1.36 -2.71 -1.98
CA LEU A 100 2.08 -3.96 -2.23
C LEU A 100 1.71 -4.56 -3.60
N GLU A 101 0.43 -4.59 -3.95
CA GLU A 101 -0.05 -5.09 -5.25
C GLU A 101 0.58 -4.32 -6.42
N SER A 102 0.71 -3.00 -6.27
CA SER A 102 1.33 -2.11 -7.25
C SER A 102 2.85 -2.05 -7.16
N LYS A 103 3.46 -2.79 -6.22
CA LYS A 103 4.90 -2.77 -5.90
C LYS A 103 5.44 -1.40 -5.51
N VAL A 104 4.57 -0.47 -5.09
CA VAL A 104 4.96 0.81 -4.51
C VAL A 104 5.58 0.59 -3.14
N LEU A 105 4.97 -0.25 -2.31
CA LEU A 105 5.60 -0.73 -1.08
C LEU A 105 6.27 -2.06 -1.39
N ASN A 106 7.59 -2.12 -1.25
CA ASN A 106 8.35 -3.35 -1.45
C ASN A 106 9.42 -3.46 -0.37
N ASN A 107 9.48 -4.60 0.32
CA ASN A 107 10.40 -4.82 1.45
C ASN A 107 10.38 -3.65 2.47
N CYS A 108 9.18 -3.16 2.80
CA CYS A 108 8.95 -2.07 3.75
C CYS A 108 9.53 -0.71 3.35
N LYS A 109 9.83 -0.52 2.06
CA LYS A 109 10.29 0.75 1.49
C LYS A 109 9.41 1.15 0.33
N LEU A 110 9.31 2.46 0.11
CA LEU A 110 8.60 3.01 -1.02
C LEU A 110 9.50 3.06 -2.26
N ASP A 111 8.96 2.63 -3.39
CA ASP A 111 9.56 2.75 -4.71
C ASP A 111 9.03 4.02 -5.39
N GLU A 112 9.89 5.04 -5.50
CA GLU A 112 9.54 6.38 -5.97
C GLU A 112 9.00 6.40 -7.40
N GLU A 113 9.51 5.53 -8.28
CA GLU A 113 9.06 5.47 -9.66
C GLU A 113 7.63 4.92 -9.73
N LYS A 114 7.32 3.94 -8.87
CA LYS A 114 5.99 3.34 -8.79
C LYS A 114 4.96 4.25 -8.14
N ILE A 115 5.36 5.14 -7.23
CA ILE A 115 4.46 6.14 -6.64
C ILE A 115 3.78 6.96 -7.73
N LYS A 116 4.53 7.42 -8.73
CA LYS A 116 3.97 8.22 -9.85
C LYS A 116 2.89 7.45 -10.60
N THR A 117 3.15 6.19 -10.94
CA THR A 117 2.17 5.33 -11.62
C THR A 117 0.95 5.05 -10.74
N PHE A 118 1.15 4.87 -9.44
CA PHE A 118 0.06 4.67 -8.48
C PHE A 118 -0.85 5.89 -8.40
N ILE A 119 -0.27 7.09 -8.32
CA ILE A 119 -1.01 8.35 -8.34
C ILE A 119 -1.79 8.49 -9.65
N MET A 120 -1.15 8.28 -10.80
CA MET A 120 -1.84 8.34 -12.10
C MET A 120 -3.06 7.41 -12.20
N LYS A 121 -3.04 6.28 -11.47
CA LYS A 121 -4.13 5.30 -11.48
C LYS A 121 -5.32 5.69 -10.59
N TYR A 122 -5.06 6.34 -9.45
CA TYR A 122 -6.05 6.54 -8.39
C TYR A 122 -6.39 8.00 -8.12
N ASP A 123 -5.62 8.95 -8.63
CA ASP A 123 -5.87 10.37 -8.40
C ASP A 123 -7.03 10.88 -9.26
N GLU A 124 -8.07 11.35 -8.58
CA GLU A 124 -9.25 11.98 -9.16
C GLU A 124 -9.15 13.51 -9.20
N ASN A 125 -8.06 14.10 -8.66
CA ASN A 125 -7.79 15.54 -8.68
C ASN A 125 -8.91 16.42 -8.07
N ILE A 126 -9.52 15.98 -6.97
CA ILE A 126 -10.72 16.61 -6.36
C ILE A 126 -10.45 18.03 -5.84
N GLU A 127 -9.23 18.30 -5.37
CA GLU A 127 -8.85 19.58 -4.77
C GLU A 127 -8.28 20.59 -5.79
N ARG A 128 -8.26 20.27 -7.08
CA ARG A 128 -7.73 21.14 -8.14
C ARG A 128 -8.82 21.95 -8.85
#